data_AF-A0A1U8CVW8-F1
#
_entry.id   AF-A0A1U8CVW8-F1
#
_cell.length_a   1.000
_cell.length_b   1.000
_cell.length_c   1.000
_cell.angle_alpha   90.00
_cell.angle_beta   90.00
_cell.angle_gamma   90.00
#
_symmetry.space_group_name_H-M   'P 1'
#
loop_
_entity.id
_entity.type
_entity.pdbx_description
1 polymer ?
#
loop_
_entity_poly.entity_id
_entity_poly.type
_entity_poly.pdbx_seq_one_letter_code
_entity_poly.pdbx_strand_id
1 'polypeptide(L)'
;MPDHSYVTIRSRLSASVQDILGSVTEKLQYSEEPAEREDALILVAVASSGEKVLLQPTEDCVFTTLGINSHLFACTRDSYETLVPLPEEIQVSPGDTEIHRVEPEDVANHLTAFHWELFRCVHEVGLRLAPGRGVAGGVLGVCCCSRRS
;
A
#
# COMPACT_ATOMS: atom_id res chain seq x y z
N MET A 1 2.37 17.92 -14.27
CA MET A 1 3.04 16.83 -13.53
C MET A 1 1.96 15.99 -12.88
N PRO A 2 2.13 14.67 -12.69
CA PRO A 2 1.13 13.88 -11.98
C PRO A 2 1.01 14.39 -10.54
N ASP A 3 -0.19 14.78 -10.14
CA ASP A 3 -0.47 15.19 -8.76
C ASP A 3 -0.39 13.94 -7.87
N HIS A 4 0.54 13.95 -6.92
CA HIS A 4 0.67 12.92 -5.89
C HIS A 4 -0.24 13.21 -4.69
N SER A 5 -1.50 13.56 -4.95
CA SER A 5 -2.46 13.70 -3.85
C SER A 5 -2.76 12.32 -3.28
N TYR A 6 -2.96 12.23 -1.98
CA TYR A 6 -3.29 10.97 -1.32
C TYR A 6 -4.60 11.10 -0.55
N VAL A 7 -5.33 9.99 -0.48
CA VAL A 7 -6.51 9.84 0.37
C VAL A 7 -6.27 8.72 1.35
N THR A 8 -6.56 8.97 2.61
CA THR A 8 -6.45 7.95 3.65
C THR A 8 -7.78 7.26 3.83
N ILE A 9 -7.86 5.96 3.55
CA ILE A 9 -9.06 5.15 3.79
C ILE A 9 -8.89 4.30 5.05
N ARG A 10 -10.00 4.00 5.72
CA ARG A 10 -10.04 3.04 6.82
C ARG A 10 -10.78 1.81 6.31
N SER A 11 -10.10 0.68 6.21
CA SER A 11 -10.69 -0.55 5.69
C SER A 11 -10.20 -1.77 6.47
N ARG A 12 -10.83 -2.93 6.24
CA ARG A 12 -10.35 -4.21 6.79
C ARG A 12 -9.08 -4.61 6.06
N LEU A 13 -8.15 -5.26 6.75
CA LEU A 13 -6.97 -5.81 6.08
C LEU A 13 -7.33 -6.86 5.04
N SER A 14 -8.44 -7.58 5.23
CA SER A 14 -9.00 -8.55 4.28
C SER A 14 -9.94 -7.93 3.24
N ALA A 15 -9.94 -6.61 3.07
CA ALA A 15 -10.81 -5.97 2.09
C ALA A 15 -10.35 -6.32 0.67
N SER A 16 -11.32 -6.49 -0.22
CA SER A 16 -11.04 -6.68 -1.64
C SER A 16 -10.61 -5.37 -2.29
N VAL A 17 -9.94 -5.45 -3.43
CA VAL A 17 -9.63 -4.29 -4.27
C VAL A 17 -10.90 -3.52 -4.64
N GLN A 18 -12.02 -4.21 -4.88
CA GLN A 18 -13.31 -3.57 -5.14
C GLN A 18 -13.81 -2.73 -3.95
N ASP A 19 -13.70 -3.25 -2.72
CA ASP A 19 -14.10 -2.52 -1.51
C ASP A 19 -13.21 -1.29 -1.26
N ILE A 20 -11.92 -1.43 -1.57
CA ILE A 20 -10.93 -0.35 -1.49
C ILE A 20 -11.29 0.76 -2.48
N LEU A 21 -11.54 0.42 -3.74
CA LEU A 21 -11.92 1.38 -4.78
C LEU A 21 -13.26 2.06 -4.46
N GLY A 22 -14.23 1.34 -3.89
CA GLY A 22 -15.47 1.92 -3.39
C GLY A 22 -15.23 2.97 -2.31
N SER A 23 -14.39 2.64 -1.32
CA SER A 23 -14.02 3.56 -0.23
C SER A 23 -13.27 4.81 -0.72
N VAL A 24 -12.40 4.63 -1.73
CA VAL A 24 -11.67 5.74 -2.36
C VAL A 24 -12.64 6.64 -3.12
N THR A 25 -13.51 6.06 -3.94
CA THR A 25 -14.53 6.80 -4.71
C THR A 25 -15.44 7.61 -3.79
N GLU A 26 -15.93 7.00 -2.72
CA GLU A 26 -16.77 7.68 -1.72
C GLU A 26 -16.02 8.88 -1.12
N LYS A 27 -14.76 8.70 -0.69
CA LYS A 27 -13.98 9.81 -0.13
C LYS A 27 -13.63 10.92 -1.12
N LEU A 28 -13.41 10.58 -2.39
CA LEU A 28 -13.15 11.57 -3.44
C LEU A 28 -14.42 12.37 -3.76
N GLN A 29 -15.59 11.74 -3.78
CA GLN A 29 -16.89 12.41 -3.97
C GLN A 29 -17.26 13.36 -2.82
N TYR A 30 -16.81 13.09 -1.60
CA TYR A 30 -16.94 14.04 -0.49
C TYR A 30 -16.01 15.26 -0.61
N SER A 31 -15.02 15.25 -1.51
CA SER A 31 -13.97 16.27 -1.60
C SER A 31 -14.13 17.25 -2.77
N GLU A 32 -14.89 16.96 -3.82
CA GLU A 32 -15.13 17.87 -4.97
C GLU A 32 -16.59 17.78 -5.49
N GLU A 33 -17.12 18.92 -5.93
CA GLU A 33 -18.40 19.11 -6.64
C GLU A 33 -18.61 18.08 -7.77
N PRO A 34 -19.87 17.73 -8.12
CA PRO A 34 -20.21 16.54 -8.90
C PRO A 34 -19.72 16.63 -10.35
N ALA A 35 -18.46 16.33 -10.58
CA ALA A 35 -17.87 16.18 -11.90
C ALA A 35 -18.00 14.72 -12.33
N GLU A 36 -19.07 14.44 -13.09
CA GLU A 36 -19.13 13.56 -14.27
C GLU A 36 -17.94 12.61 -14.55
N ARG A 37 -17.55 11.76 -13.59
CA ARG A 37 -16.55 10.71 -13.82
C ARG A 37 -17.13 9.37 -13.41
N GLU A 38 -17.90 8.80 -14.32
CA GLU A 38 -18.22 7.37 -14.36
C GLU A 38 -17.06 6.54 -14.94
N ASP A 39 -15.83 7.07 -14.95
CA ASP A 39 -14.68 6.27 -15.34
C ASP A 39 -14.29 5.34 -14.19
N ALA A 40 -14.46 4.04 -14.42
CA ALA A 40 -14.11 3.00 -13.47
C ALA A 40 -12.63 3.13 -13.05
N LEU A 41 -12.41 3.52 -11.79
CA LEU A 41 -11.08 3.56 -11.18
C LEU A 41 -10.49 2.15 -11.12
N ILE A 42 -9.18 2.07 -11.32
CA ILE A 42 -8.37 0.87 -11.15
C ILE A 42 -7.35 1.10 -10.03
N LEU A 43 -6.97 0.01 -9.35
CA LEU A 43 -5.96 0.03 -8.31
C LEU A 43 -4.66 -0.57 -8.85
N VAL A 44 -3.55 0.14 -8.63
CA VAL A 44 -2.24 -0.21 -9.17
C VAL A 44 -1.21 -0.15 -8.06
N ALA A 45 -0.42 -1.20 -7.89
CA ALA A 45 0.78 -1.15 -7.08
C ALA A 45 1.94 -0.65 -7.94
N VAL A 46 2.65 0.39 -7.49
CA VAL A 46 3.83 0.92 -8.17
C VAL A 46 5.02 0.83 -7.22
N ALA A 47 6.03 0.06 -7.62
CA ALA A 47 7.28 -0.10 -6.88
C ALA A 47 8.23 1.08 -7.14
N SER A 48 9.18 1.34 -6.23
CA SER A 48 10.18 2.39 -6.44
C SER A 48 11.08 2.17 -7.66
N SER A 49 11.20 0.92 -8.13
CA SER A 49 11.85 0.57 -9.41
C SER A 49 11.10 1.08 -10.65
N GLY A 50 9.86 1.54 -10.49
CA GLY A 50 8.96 1.91 -11.57
C GLY A 50 8.11 0.74 -12.11
N GLU A 51 8.27 -0.47 -11.56
CA GLU A 51 7.40 -1.60 -11.88
C GLU A 51 5.95 -1.31 -11.46
N LYS A 52 5.00 -1.61 -12.34
CA LYS A 52 3.56 -1.38 -12.13
C LYS A 52 2.81 -2.68 -12.23
N VAL A 53 2.03 -3.00 -11.19
CA VAL A 53 1.18 -4.20 -11.15
C VAL A 53 -0.26 -3.75 -11.01
N LEU A 54 -1.08 -4.11 -12.01
CA LEU A 54 -2.53 -3.89 -11.95
C LEU A 54 -3.16 -4.96 -11.05
N LEU A 55 -3.86 -4.53 -10.00
CA LEU A 55 -4.50 -5.44 -9.05
C LEU A 55 -5.91 -5.79 -9.54
N GLN A 56 -6.27 -7.08 -9.48
CA GLN A 56 -7.61 -7.51 -9.90
C GLN A 56 -8.66 -7.14 -8.84
N PRO A 57 -9.90 -6.79 -9.23
CA PRO A 57 -10.97 -6.47 -8.28
C PRO A 57 -11.26 -7.57 -7.25
N THR A 58 -11.00 -8.83 -7.62
CA THR A 58 -11.19 -10.03 -6.79
C THR A 58 -10.06 -10.30 -5.81
N GLU A 59 -8.91 -9.62 -5.95
CA GLU A 59 -7.80 -9.77 -5.00
C GLU A 59 -8.15 -9.14 -3.66
N ASP A 60 -7.71 -9.79 -2.58
CA ASP A 60 -7.85 -9.36 -1.20
C ASP A 60 -6.48 -9.27 -0.51
N CYS A 61 -6.45 -8.66 0.68
CA CYS A 61 -5.22 -8.55 1.48
C CYS A 61 -4.05 -7.80 0.81
N VAL A 62 -4.35 -6.93 -0.17
CA VAL A 62 -3.34 -6.15 -0.91
C VAL A 62 -2.47 -5.25 -0.02
N PHE A 63 -2.94 -4.96 1.20
CA PHE A 63 -2.21 -4.19 2.21
C PHE A 63 -0.96 -4.90 2.75
N THR A 64 -0.97 -6.24 2.78
CA THR A 64 0.13 -7.04 3.35
C THR A 64 0.98 -7.73 2.29
N THR A 65 0.49 -7.79 1.05
CA THR A 65 1.20 -8.41 -0.08
C THR A 65 1.96 -7.41 -0.94
N LEU A 66 1.90 -6.12 -0.61
CA LEU A 66 2.57 -5.06 -1.33
C LEU A 66 4.10 -5.20 -1.21
N GLY A 67 4.80 -4.98 -2.32
CA GLY A 67 6.27 -5.01 -2.34
C GLY A 67 6.89 -3.95 -1.42
N ILE A 68 8.14 -4.16 -1.03
CA ILE A 68 8.92 -3.16 -0.27
C ILE A 68 8.97 -1.86 -1.08
N ASN A 69 8.79 -0.72 -0.40
CA ASN A 69 8.80 0.62 -1.01
C ASN A 69 7.86 0.75 -2.22
N SER A 70 6.75 0.03 -2.19
CA SER A 70 5.70 0.13 -3.20
C SER A 70 4.51 0.89 -2.64
N HIS A 71 3.81 1.61 -3.51
CA HIS A 71 2.66 2.43 -3.15
C HIS A 71 1.45 2.05 -3.98
N LEU A 72 0.26 2.17 -3.38
CA LEU A 72 -1.00 1.95 -4.06
C LEU A 72 -1.50 3.26 -4.70
N PHE A 73 -1.87 3.15 -5.97
CA PHE A 73 -2.43 4.22 -6.77
C PHE A 73 -3.85 3.88 -7.22
N ALA A 74 -4.77 4.81 -7.03
CA ALA A 74 -6.09 4.79 -7.64
C ALA A 74 -6.10 5.76 -8.82
N CYS A 75 -6.37 5.24 -10.02
CA CYS A 75 -6.33 6.03 -11.25
C CYS A 75 -7.31 5.48 -12.29
N THR A 76 -7.55 6.20 -13.38
CA THR A 76 -8.29 5.66 -14.54
C THR A 76 -7.36 4.84 -15.42
N ARG A 77 -7.91 4.01 -16.31
CA ARG A 77 -7.10 3.20 -17.23
C ARG A 77 -6.21 4.07 -18.15
N ASP A 78 -6.65 5.26 -18.51
CA ASP A 78 -5.89 6.19 -19.35
C ASP A 78 -4.67 6.81 -18.65
N SER A 79 -4.66 6.86 -17.31
CA SER A 79 -3.53 7.40 -16.55
C SER A 79 -2.57 6.32 -16.05
N TYR A 80 -2.88 5.04 -16.24
CA TYR A 80 -2.02 3.90 -15.87
C TYR A 80 -0.58 4.05 -16.39
N GLU A 81 -0.43 4.33 -17.69
CA GLU A 81 0.88 4.47 -18.34
C GLU A 81 1.65 5.69 -17.81
N THR A 82 0.94 6.71 -17.34
CA THR A 82 1.53 7.97 -16.85
C THR A 82 1.91 7.94 -15.37
N LEU A 83 1.53 6.89 -14.64
CA LEU A 83 1.93 6.72 -13.24
C LEU A 83 3.45 6.69 -13.12
N VAL A 84 3.98 7.37 -12.11
CA VAL A 84 5.40 7.36 -11.76
C VAL A 84 5.54 6.97 -10.29
N PRO A 85 6.60 6.24 -9.92
CA PRO A 85 6.88 5.94 -8.53
C PRO A 85 6.98 7.24 -7.72
N LEU A 86 6.57 7.18 -6.45
CA LEU A 86 6.83 8.28 -5.53
C LEU A 86 8.35 8.44 -5.35
N PRO A 87 8.86 9.67 -5.18
CA PRO A 87 10.23 9.87 -4.74
C PRO A 87 10.46 9.04 -3.48
N GLU A 88 11.52 8.23 -3.45
CA GLU A 88 11.83 7.38 -2.30
C GLU A 88 11.93 8.26 -1.04
N GLU A 89 11.00 8.09 -0.09
CA GLU A 89 11.03 8.82 1.18
C GLU A 89 12.20 8.37 2.07
N ILE A 90 12.81 7.22 1.80
CA ILE A 90 13.90 6.66 2.61
C ILE A 90 15.23 6.87 1.89
N GLN A 91 15.70 8.11 1.86
CA GLN A 91 17.13 8.36 1.72
C GLN A 91 17.79 8.01 3.06
N VAL A 92 18.16 6.75 3.27
CA VAL A 92 19.10 6.44 4.35
C VAL A 92 20.41 7.12 3.98
N SER A 93 20.72 8.24 4.63
CA SER A 93 21.99 8.92 4.47
C SER A 93 23.11 7.90 4.69
N PRO A 94 24.07 7.73 3.76
CA PRO A 94 25.20 6.84 3.98
C PRO A 94 26.07 7.43 5.11
N GLY A 95 25.76 7.04 6.35
CA GLY A 95 26.39 7.59 7.56
C GLY A 95 25.56 7.43 8.83
N ASP A 96 24.23 7.30 8.74
CA ASP A 96 23.33 7.26 9.92
C ASP A 96 23.14 5.85 10.52
N THR A 97 23.92 4.87 10.05
CA THR A 97 23.82 3.50 10.56
C THR A 97 24.72 3.32 11.78
N GLU A 98 24.20 3.68 12.95
CA GLU A 98 24.82 3.39 14.26
C GLU A 98 24.98 1.87 14.53
N ILE A 99 24.54 1.01 13.59
CA ILE A 99 24.76 -0.44 13.59
C ILE A 99 26.23 -0.82 13.82
N HIS A 100 27.18 -0.01 13.35
CA HIS A 100 28.62 -0.26 13.54
C HIS A 100 29.09 -0.12 15.00
N ARG A 101 28.26 0.47 15.88
CA ARG A 101 28.59 0.70 17.30
C ARG A 101 28.08 -0.41 18.21
N VAL A 102 27.32 -1.35 17.66
CA VAL A 102 26.72 -2.47 18.39
C VAL A 102 27.51 -3.74 18.06
N GLU A 103 27.73 -4.59 19.07
CA GLU A 103 28.38 -5.87 18.83
C GLU A 103 27.54 -6.72 17.87
N PRO A 104 28.17 -7.42 16.90
CA PRO A 104 27.45 -8.20 15.90
C PRO A 104 26.59 -9.30 16.53
N GLU A 105 27.01 -9.84 17.69
CA GLU A 105 26.22 -10.80 18.47
C GLU A 105 24.92 -10.17 18.99
N ASP A 106 24.98 -8.95 19.53
CA ASP A 106 23.79 -8.23 19.99
C ASP A 106 22.85 -7.92 18.83
N VAL A 107 23.37 -7.50 17.67
CA VAL A 107 22.55 -7.29 16.47
C VAL A 107 21.87 -8.59 16.04
N ALA A 108 22.60 -9.70 16.00
CA ALA A 108 22.03 -11.00 15.63
C ALA A 108 20.95 -11.47 16.62
N ASN A 109 21.16 -11.25 17.92
CA ASN A 109 20.18 -11.57 18.96
C ASN A 109 18.90 -10.72 18.82
N HIS A 110 19.03 -9.41 18.60
CA HIS A 110 17.88 -8.52 18.38
C HIS A 110 17.10 -8.90 17.12
N LEU A 111 17.79 -9.15 16.01
CA LEU A 111 17.16 -9.62 14.77
C LEU A 111 16.45 -10.95 14.98
N THR A 112 17.07 -11.90 15.69
CA THR A 112 16.47 -13.22 15.95
C THR A 112 15.22 -13.11 16.82
N ALA A 113 15.29 -12.33 17.90
CA ALA A 113 14.14 -12.08 18.77
C ALA A 113 12.98 -11.44 17.99
N PHE A 114 13.27 -10.41 17.19
CA PHE A 114 12.28 -9.74 16.35
C PHE A 114 11.67 -10.68 15.31
N HIS A 115 12.49 -11.47 14.59
CA HIS A 115 11.99 -12.47 13.64
C HIS A 115 11.10 -13.51 14.32
N TRP A 116 11.42 -13.91 15.55
CA TRP A 116 10.61 -14.84 16.31
C TRP A 116 9.24 -14.26 16.68
N GLU A 117 9.19 -12.98 17.05
CA GLU A 117 7.92 -12.27 17.29
C GLU A 117 7.07 -12.22 16.02
N LEU A 118 7.67 -11.87 14.88
CA LEU A 118 6.98 -11.89 13.58
C LEU A 118 6.45 -13.29 13.24
N PHE A 119 7.27 -14.32 13.45
CA PHE A 119 6.87 -15.70 13.20
C PHE A 119 5.68 -16.12 14.06
N ARG A 120 5.65 -15.71 15.34
CA ARG A 120 4.53 -16.01 16.25
C ARG A 120 3.22 -15.33 15.86
N CYS A 121 3.26 -14.24 15.11
CA CYS A 121 2.08 -13.58 14.56
C CYS A 121 1.47 -14.38 13.39
N VAL A 122 2.21 -15.32 12.79
CA VAL A 122 1.69 -16.23 11.78
C VAL A 122 0.88 -17.32 12.46
N HIS A 123 -0.45 -17.21 12.41
CA HIS A 123 -1.33 -18.29 12.87
C HIS A 123 -1.24 -19.49 11.90
N GLU A 124 -1.47 -20.72 12.36
CA GLU A 124 -1.43 -21.93 11.49
C GLU A 124 -2.40 -21.88 10.28
N VAL A 125 -3.39 -20.97 10.30
CA VAL A 125 -4.31 -20.74 9.19
C VAL A 125 -3.75 -19.72 8.17
N GLY A 126 -2.68 -18.99 8.49
CA GLY A 126 -2.12 -17.88 7.69
C GLY A 126 -1.55 -18.26 6.32
N LEU A 127 -1.39 -19.56 6.04
CA LEU A 127 -1.00 -20.06 4.72
C LEU A 127 -2.22 -20.38 3.81
N ARG A 128 -3.45 -20.27 4.32
CA ARG A 128 -4.67 -20.32 3.51
C ARG A 128 -5.49 -19.07 3.81
N LEU A 129 -5.63 -18.22 2.80
CA LEU A 129 -6.70 -17.22 2.67
C LEU A 129 -7.96 -17.71 3.42
N ALA A 130 -8.16 -17.22 4.63
CA ALA A 130 -9.30 -17.57 5.45
C ALA A 130 -10.28 -16.40 5.38
N PRO A 131 -11.35 -16.51 4.58
CA PRO A 131 -12.39 -15.49 4.60
C PRO A 131 -13.12 -15.64 5.94
N GLY A 132 -13.08 -14.61 6.78
CA GLY A 132 -14.11 -14.46 7.81
C GLY A 132 -13.69 -14.41 9.28
N ARG A 133 -12.48 -13.96 9.64
CA ARG A 133 -12.29 -13.38 10.98
C ARG A 133 -11.67 -12.00 10.87
N GLY A 134 -12.42 -11.01 11.36
CA GLY A 134 -12.12 -9.58 11.27
C GLY A 134 -10.73 -9.28 11.82
N VAL A 135 -9.76 -9.16 10.92
CA VAL A 135 -8.45 -8.62 11.20
C VAL A 135 -8.62 -7.11 11.38
N ALA A 136 -8.00 -6.57 12.42
CA ALA A 136 -8.08 -5.17 12.83
C ALA A 136 -8.04 -4.23 11.61
N GLY A 137 -8.96 -3.25 11.57
CA GLY A 137 -9.01 -2.29 10.48
C GLY A 137 -7.70 -1.52 10.37
N GLY A 138 -7.11 -1.54 9.18
CA GLY A 138 -5.93 -0.75 8.84
C GLY A 138 -6.35 0.64 8.36
N VAL A 139 -5.50 1.63 8.62
CA VAL A 139 -5.58 2.95 8.00
C VAL A 139 -4.47 2.98 6.93
N LEU A 140 -4.83 3.14 5.66
CA LEU A 140 -3.86 3.21 4.56
C LEU A 140 -4.08 4.48 3.74
N GLY A 141 -2.99 5.16 3.40
CA GLY A 141 -2.95 6.18 2.35
C GLY A 141 -2.89 5.54 0.96
N VAL A 142 -3.84 5.87 0.09
CA VAL A 142 -3.86 5.53 -1.34
C VAL A 142 -3.57 6.81 -2.11
N CYS A 143 -2.57 6.79 -3.00
CA CYS A 143 -2.31 7.94 -3.88
C CYS A 143 -3.37 8.01 -4.99
N CYS A 144 -4.00 9.16 -5.14
CA CYS A 144 -4.99 9.42 -6.17
C CYS A 144 -4.37 10.30 -7.26
N CYS A 145 -4.19 9.76 -8.46
CA CYS A 145 -3.81 10.59 -9.60
C CYS A 145 -5.05 11.26 -10.18
N SER A 146 -5.55 12.31 -9.51
CA SER A 146 -6.56 13.17 -10.12
C SER A 146 -5.87 14.06 -11.15
N ARG A 147 -6.28 13.97 -12.42
CA ARG A 147 -5.90 14.97 -13.43
C ARG A 147 -6.52 16.30 -12.99
N ARG A 148 -5.72 17.15 -12.35
CA ARG A 148 -6.02 18.56 -12.18
C ARG A 148 -5.79 19.21 -13.55
N SER A 149 -6.89 19.38 -14.30
CA SER A 149 -6.90 20.15 -15.55
C SER A 149 -7.03 21.63 -15.25
#